data_AF-A0A529HT59-F1
#
_entry.id   AF-A0A529HT59-F1
#
_cell.length_a   1.000
_cell.length_b   1.000
_cell.length_c   1.000
_cell.angle_alpha   90.00
_cell.angle_beta   90.00
_cell.angle_gamma   90.00
#
_symmetry.space_group_name_H-M   'P 1'
#
loop_
_entity.id
_entity.type
_entity.pdbx_description
1 polymer ?
#
loop_
_entity_poly.entity_id
_entity_poly.type
_entity_poly.pdbx_seq_one_letter_code
_entity_poly.pdbx_strand_id
1 'polypeptide(L)'
;QAIIHFAALAYVGESVSAPADYYATNVGGTIAVLDAARASGIDKVIFSSSCATYGVPEALPVSEASPQKPISPYGRSKLMGEEIIRDYAAAYGTRYAILRYFNACGADPEGELGEWHTPETHLIPRVLMAASGMIEAIEVFGADYETADGTCVRDYIHVSDLARAHLMALM
;
A
#
# COMPACT_ATOMS: atom_id res chain seq x y z
N GLN A 1 6.29 21.06 10.03
CA GLN A 1 5.58 20.66 8.79
C GLN A 1 6.01 19.24 8.46
N ALA A 2 5.19 18.47 7.74
CA ALA A 2 5.49 17.10 7.37
C ALA A 2 4.82 16.77 6.04
N ILE A 3 5.35 15.77 5.33
CA ILE A 3 4.77 15.22 4.11
C ILE A 3 4.24 13.82 4.43
N ILE A 4 2.99 13.54 4.04
CA ILE A 4 2.44 12.18 4.02
C ILE A 4 2.36 11.75 2.56
N HIS A 5 3.18 10.78 2.17
CA HIS A 5 3.37 10.37 0.79
C HIS A 5 2.53 9.13 0.47
N PHE A 6 1.37 9.37 -0.16
CA PHE A 6 0.47 8.32 -0.67
C PHE A 6 0.61 8.09 -2.20
N ALA A 7 1.28 9.00 -2.92
CA ALA A 7 1.28 9.01 -4.38
C ALA A 7 2.13 7.86 -4.95
N ALA A 8 1.47 6.80 -5.40
CA ALA A 8 2.07 5.64 -6.04
C ALA A 8 1.04 4.92 -6.90
N LEU A 9 1.49 4.23 -7.95
CA LEU A 9 0.71 3.19 -8.59
C LEU A 9 0.62 1.98 -7.65
N ALA A 10 -0.57 1.38 -7.55
CA ALA A 10 -0.90 0.43 -6.49
C ALA A 10 -1.32 -0.98 -6.96
N TYR A 11 -1.48 -1.22 -8.27
CA TYR A 11 -2.05 -2.45 -8.77
C TYR A 11 -0.98 -3.52 -9.02
N VAL A 12 -1.03 -4.59 -8.23
CA VAL A 12 -0.03 -5.68 -8.29
C VAL A 12 0.01 -6.32 -9.68
N GLY A 13 -1.15 -6.65 -10.26
CA GLY A 13 -1.24 -7.31 -11.57
C GLY A 13 -0.67 -6.44 -12.69
N GLU A 14 -1.08 -5.17 -12.74
CA GLU A 14 -0.57 -4.21 -13.72
C GLU A 14 0.95 -4.01 -13.60
N SER A 15 1.48 -3.99 -12.38
CA SER A 15 2.92 -3.81 -12.16
C SER A 15 3.79 -4.88 -12.82
N VAL A 16 3.26 -6.10 -13.00
CA VAL A 16 3.95 -7.19 -13.70
C VAL A 16 3.98 -6.94 -15.20
N SER A 17 2.90 -6.40 -15.76
CA SER A 17 2.79 -6.09 -17.20
C SER A 17 3.47 -4.78 -17.60
N ALA A 18 3.49 -3.78 -16.70
CA ALA A 18 4.04 -2.44 -16.94
C ALA A 18 5.03 -2.03 -15.82
N PRO A 19 6.11 -2.78 -15.58
CA PRO A 19 7.02 -2.52 -14.45
C PRO A 19 7.73 -1.17 -14.55
N ALA A 20 8.00 -0.67 -15.76
CA ALA A 20 8.68 0.60 -15.96
C ALA A 20 7.91 1.77 -15.34
N ASP A 21 6.59 1.81 -15.52
CA ASP A 21 5.72 2.86 -14.99
C ASP A 21 5.69 2.86 -13.46
N TYR A 22 5.74 1.66 -12.86
CA TYR A 22 5.81 1.49 -11.41
C TYR A 22 7.14 1.97 -10.85
N TYR A 23 8.28 1.66 -11.48
CA TYR A 23 9.56 2.18 -11.01
C TYR A 23 9.68 3.69 -11.24
N ALA A 24 9.26 4.21 -12.39
CA ALA A 24 9.32 5.64 -12.68
C ALA A 24 8.46 6.43 -11.69
N THR A 25 7.21 6.01 -11.46
CA THR A 25 6.28 6.68 -10.55
C THR A 25 6.66 6.45 -9.09
N ASN A 26 6.79 5.20 -8.65
CA ASN A 26 6.90 4.89 -7.23
C ASN A 26 8.31 5.15 -6.71
N VAL A 27 9.36 4.78 -7.46
CA VAL A 27 10.75 5.01 -7.01
C VAL A 27 11.19 6.42 -7.40
N GLY A 28 11.08 6.78 -8.68
CA GLY A 28 11.45 8.11 -9.17
C GLY A 28 10.63 9.22 -8.50
N GLY A 29 9.31 9.05 -8.37
CA GLY A 29 8.46 10.00 -7.67
C GLY A 29 8.77 10.12 -6.17
N THR A 30 9.12 9.03 -5.49
CA THR A 30 9.55 9.08 -4.07
C THR A 30 10.84 9.89 -3.92
N ILE A 31 11.83 9.68 -4.80
CA ILE A 31 13.06 10.49 -4.81
C ILE A 31 12.72 11.97 -5.01
N ALA A 32 11.87 12.29 -6.00
CA ALA A 32 11.48 13.67 -6.28
C ALA A 32 10.79 14.34 -5.08
N VAL A 33 9.91 13.63 -4.36
CA VAL A 33 9.26 14.13 -3.14
C VAL A 33 10.28 14.38 -2.04
N LEU A 34 11.23 13.47 -1.82
CA LEU A 34 12.27 13.63 -0.79
C LEU A 34 13.21 14.79 -1.10
N ASP A 35 13.61 14.96 -2.35
CA ASP A 35 14.43 16.09 -2.78
C ASP A 35 13.70 17.42 -2.60
N ALA A 36 12.41 17.48 -2.97
CA ALA A 36 11.58 18.66 -2.76
C ALA A 36 11.37 18.98 -1.28
N ALA A 37 11.18 17.96 -0.43
CA ALA A 37 11.08 18.09 1.02
C ALA A 37 12.34 18.76 1.58
N ARG A 38 13.51 18.23 1.22
CA ARG A 38 14.81 18.74 1.64
C ARG A 38 15.04 20.18 1.16
N ALA A 39 14.77 20.48 -0.11
CA ALA A 39 14.90 21.82 -0.67
C ALA A 39 14.00 22.84 0.05
N SER A 40 12.87 22.38 0.60
CA SER A 40 11.90 23.19 1.34
C SER A 40 12.15 23.21 2.85
N GLY A 41 13.20 22.55 3.35
CA GLY A 41 13.49 22.45 4.79
C GLY A 41 12.48 21.59 5.58
N ILE A 42 11.73 20.73 4.90
CA ILE A 42 10.81 19.76 5.54
C ILE A 42 11.58 18.48 5.83
N ASP A 43 11.66 18.11 7.10
CA ASP A 43 12.46 17.00 7.58
C ASP A 43 11.64 15.78 8.03
N LYS A 44 10.30 15.84 7.93
CA LYS A 44 9.40 14.75 8.35
C LYS A 44 8.64 14.17 7.16
N VAL A 45 8.77 12.86 6.95
CA VAL A 45 8.06 12.13 5.88
C VAL A 45 7.38 10.87 6.42
N ILE A 46 6.08 10.75 6.23
CA ILE A 46 5.35 9.50 6.47
C ILE A 46 5.13 8.83 5.12
N PHE A 47 5.62 7.61 4.98
CA PHE A 47 5.53 6.85 3.75
C PHE A 47 4.49 5.73 3.85
N SER A 48 3.52 5.77 2.95
CA SER A 48 2.57 4.70 2.73
C SER A 48 3.27 3.55 1.98
N SER A 49 3.74 2.56 2.74
CA SER A 49 4.32 1.33 2.21
C SER A 49 3.24 0.25 2.07
N SER A 50 3.65 -1.01 1.89
CA SER A 50 2.75 -2.14 1.73
C SER A 50 3.34 -3.41 2.33
N CYS A 51 2.47 -4.28 2.85
CA CYS A 51 2.86 -5.63 3.21
C CYS A 51 3.25 -6.50 2.00
N ALA A 52 2.99 -6.05 0.77
CA ALA A 52 3.53 -6.68 -0.45
C ALA A 52 5.07 -6.72 -0.47
N THR A 53 5.74 -5.92 0.36
CA THR A 53 7.19 -5.97 0.55
C THR A 53 7.67 -7.29 1.17
N TYR A 54 6.83 -7.98 1.94
CA TYR A 54 7.18 -9.27 2.56
C TYR A 54 7.14 -10.43 1.56
N GLY A 55 6.37 -10.34 0.48
CA GLY A 55 6.18 -11.44 -0.47
C GLY A 55 5.39 -12.59 0.15
N VAL A 56 5.90 -13.82 0.01
CA VAL A 56 5.31 -15.01 0.63
C VAL A 56 5.90 -15.19 2.03
N PRO A 57 5.12 -14.96 3.11
CA PRO A 57 5.65 -15.04 4.46
C PRO A 57 5.89 -16.49 4.89
N GLU A 58 6.94 -16.70 5.67
CA GLU A 58 7.31 -18.03 6.23
C GLU A 58 6.47 -18.38 7.46
N ALA A 59 5.90 -17.38 8.14
CA ALA A 59 5.04 -17.53 9.31
C ALA A 59 3.95 -16.45 9.36
N LEU A 60 2.85 -16.78 10.02
CA LEU A 60 1.74 -15.87 10.30
C LEU A 60 1.53 -15.74 11.83
N PRO A 61 1.19 -14.55 12.35
CA PRO A 61 1.05 -13.28 11.63
C PRO A 61 2.40 -12.74 11.15
N VAL A 62 2.39 -11.93 10.08
CA VAL A 62 3.59 -11.26 9.58
C VAL A 62 3.97 -10.15 10.56
N SER A 63 5.26 -10.06 10.90
CA SER A 63 5.80 -9.00 11.76
C SER A 63 6.78 -8.13 10.98
N GLU A 64 7.16 -6.98 11.53
CA GLU A 64 8.14 -6.09 10.92
C GLU A 64 9.54 -6.69 10.84
N ALA A 65 9.83 -7.72 11.64
CA ALA A 65 11.06 -8.49 11.59
C ALA A 65 11.06 -9.57 10.49
N SER A 66 9.92 -9.82 9.85
CA SER A 66 9.82 -10.79 8.76
C SER A 66 10.64 -10.33 7.54
N PRO A 67 11.33 -11.25 6.83
CA PRO A 67 12.12 -10.89 5.65
C PRO A 67 11.26 -10.22 4.57
N GLN A 68 11.79 -9.16 3.96
CA GLN A 68 11.15 -8.48 2.82
C GLN A 68 11.63 -9.11 1.51
N LYS A 69 10.84 -10.03 0.93
CA LYS A 69 11.14 -10.75 -0.32
C LYS A 69 10.02 -10.54 -1.36
N PRO A 70 9.83 -9.32 -1.90
CA PRO A 70 8.69 -9.01 -2.75
C PRO A 70 8.69 -9.81 -4.05
N ILE A 71 7.50 -10.33 -4.41
CA ILE A 71 7.30 -11.17 -5.60
C ILE A 71 6.71 -10.42 -6.81
N SER A 72 6.48 -9.11 -6.68
CA SER A 72 5.94 -8.25 -7.75
C SER A 72 6.74 -6.95 -7.89
N PRO A 73 6.73 -6.31 -9.08
CA PRO A 73 7.34 -4.99 -9.26
C PRO A 73 6.74 -3.92 -8.35
N TYR A 74 5.43 -3.95 -8.09
CA TYR A 74 4.80 -3.08 -7.08
C TYR A 74 5.44 -3.26 -5.70
N GLY A 75 5.49 -4.48 -5.18
CA GLY A 75 6.07 -4.76 -3.86
C GLY A 75 7.56 -4.37 -3.80
N ARG A 76 8.30 -4.61 -4.89
CA ARG A 76 9.71 -4.21 -5.02
C ARG A 76 9.88 -2.69 -5.01
N SER A 77 9.02 -1.96 -5.72
CA SER A 77 9.07 -0.50 -5.76
C SER A 77 8.81 0.14 -4.38
N LYS A 78 7.90 -0.44 -3.58
CA LYS A 78 7.66 0.00 -2.20
C LYS A 78 8.87 -0.27 -1.30
N LEU A 79 9.49 -1.46 -1.41
CA LEU A 79 10.71 -1.78 -0.66
C LEU A 79 11.85 -0.83 -1.01
N MET A 80 12.07 -0.54 -2.29
CA MET A 80 13.07 0.44 -2.74
C MET A 80 12.78 1.84 -2.16
N GLY A 81 11.52 2.26 -2.12
CA GLY A 81 11.13 3.51 -1.46
C GLY A 81 11.52 3.54 0.02
N GLU A 82 11.29 2.45 0.75
CA GLU A 82 11.72 2.34 2.16
C GLU A 82 13.24 2.44 2.32
N GLU A 83 14.01 1.76 1.46
CA GLU A 83 15.47 1.78 1.47
C GLU A 83 16.01 3.19 1.18
N ILE A 84 15.48 3.85 0.15
CA ILE A 84 15.85 5.22 -0.21
C ILE A 84 15.55 6.19 0.94
N ILE A 85 14.39 6.06 1.60
CA ILE A 85 14.04 6.91 2.74
C ILE A 85 15.04 6.72 3.89
N ARG A 86 15.45 5.47 4.17
CA ARG A 86 16.49 5.17 5.18
C ARG A 86 17.83 5.81 4.82
N ASP A 87 18.22 5.78 3.56
CA ASP A 87 19.45 6.43 3.09
C ASP A 87 19.37 7.97 3.20
N TYR A 88 18.21 8.56 2.87
CA TYR A 88 17.95 9.99 3.05
C TYR A 88 17.96 10.42 4.53
N ALA A 89 17.52 9.54 5.42
CA ALA A 89 17.61 9.77 6.86
C ALA A 89 19.07 9.80 7.32
N ALA A 90 19.87 8.81 6.91
CA ALA A 90 21.28 8.72 7.26
C ALA A 90 22.11 9.87 6.69
N ALA A 91 21.85 10.28 5.44
CA ALA A 91 22.64 11.29 4.75
C ALA A 91 22.20 12.74 5.06
N TYR A 92 20.90 12.98 5.23
CA TYR A 92 20.32 14.33 5.26
C TYR A 92 19.48 14.62 6.50
N GLY A 93 19.36 13.69 7.44
CA GLY A 93 18.61 13.89 8.69
C GLY A 93 17.09 13.81 8.52
N THR A 94 16.60 13.22 7.42
CA THR A 94 15.16 12.98 7.23
C THR A 94 14.62 12.08 8.34
N ARG A 95 13.60 12.54 9.06
CA ARG A 95 12.83 11.74 10.02
C ARG A 95 11.65 11.12 9.29
N TYR A 96 11.39 9.85 9.58
CA TYR A 96 10.36 9.13 8.85
C TYR A 96 9.57 8.15 9.70
N ALA A 97 8.36 7.84 9.21
CA ALA A 97 7.60 6.66 9.59
C ALA A 97 7.22 5.92 8.31
N ILE A 98 7.37 4.59 8.31
CA ILE A 98 7.00 3.72 7.19
C ILE A 98 5.84 2.86 7.68
N LEU A 99 4.68 3.00 7.05
CA LEU A 99 3.48 2.27 7.44
C LEU A 99 3.19 1.18 6.40
N ARG A 100 3.28 -0.09 6.83
CA ARG A 100 3.03 -1.27 5.99
C ARG A 100 1.67 -1.84 6.33
N TYR A 101 0.77 -1.88 5.36
CA TYR A 101 -0.56 -2.47 5.52
C TYR A 101 -0.95 -3.29 4.29
N PHE A 102 -1.95 -4.15 4.45
CA PHE A 102 -2.45 -5.04 3.39
C PHE A 102 -3.54 -4.35 2.56
N ASN A 103 -4.81 -4.54 2.91
CA ASN A 103 -5.94 -4.03 2.12
C ASN A 103 -6.68 -2.95 2.91
N ALA A 104 -6.69 -1.72 2.40
CA ALA A 104 -7.59 -0.69 2.89
C ALA A 104 -9.02 -1.00 2.44
N CYS A 105 -10.01 -0.75 3.29
CA CYS A 105 -11.42 -0.92 2.95
C CYS A 105 -12.33 0.03 3.73
N GLY A 106 -13.62 0.00 3.40
CA GLY A 106 -14.61 0.88 4.03
C GLY A 106 -14.61 2.27 3.39
N ALA A 107 -15.28 3.20 4.06
CA ALA A 107 -15.48 4.56 3.58
C ALA A 107 -15.54 5.51 4.77
N ASP A 108 -15.65 6.80 4.50
CA ASP A 108 -16.05 7.76 5.53
C ASP A 108 -17.39 7.32 6.19
N PRO A 109 -17.49 7.29 7.54
CA PRO A 109 -18.71 6.86 8.23
C PRO A 109 -19.95 7.71 7.94
N GLU A 110 -19.77 8.98 7.56
CA GLU A 110 -20.87 9.87 7.16
C GLU A 110 -21.26 9.67 5.69
N GLY A 111 -20.49 8.89 4.93
CA GLY A 111 -20.74 8.55 3.54
C GLY A 111 -20.35 9.66 2.56
N GLU A 112 -19.62 10.68 3.00
CA GLU A 112 -19.24 11.83 2.17
C GLU A 112 -18.06 11.52 1.23
N LEU A 113 -17.21 10.57 1.63
CA LEU A 113 -16.04 10.15 0.87
C LEU A 113 -15.90 8.63 0.83
N GLY A 114 -15.63 8.10 -0.35
CA GLY A 114 -15.45 6.67 -0.57
C GLY A 114 -14.35 6.38 -1.58
N GLU A 115 -14.03 5.10 -1.71
CA GLU A 115 -13.12 4.62 -2.74
C GLU A 115 -13.74 4.76 -4.13
N TRP A 116 -12.97 5.31 -5.07
CA TRP A 116 -13.38 5.41 -6.47
C TRP A 116 -12.19 5.19 -7.39
N HIS A 117 -12.10 3.98 -7.95
CA HIS A 117 -11.04 3.58 -8.87
C HIS A 117 -11.58 3.20 -10.25
N THR A 118 -10.79 3.48 -11.28
CA THR A 118 -11.10 3.10 -12.67
C THR A 118 -9.85 2.50 -13.35
N PRO A 119 -9.80 1.18 -13.58
CA PRO A 119 -10.76 0.17 -13.13
C PRO A 119 -10.68 -0.08 -11.60
N GLU A 120 -11.76 -0.60 -11.03
CA GLU A 120 -11.78 -1.10 -9.65
C GLU A 120 -11.24 -2.53 -9.59
N THR A 121 -10.23 -2.76 -8.75
CA THR A 121 -9.51 -4.04 -8.65
C THR A 121 -9.57 -4.68 -7.27
N HIS A 122 -9.99 -3.95 -6.24
CA HIS A 122 -10.05 -4.43 -4.87
C HIS A 122 -11.30 -5.28 -4.61
N LEU A 123 -11.14 -6.28 -3.75
CA LEU A 123 -12.16 -7.32 -3.56
C LEU A 123 -13.50 -6.76 -3.05
N ILE A 124 -13.47 -5.97 -1.97
CA ILE A 124 -14.70 -5.49 -1.31
C ILE A 124 -15.53 -4.59 -2.25
N PRO A 125 -14.95 -3.56 -2.91
CA PRO A 125 -15.70 -2.79 -3.91
C PRO A 125 -16.28 -3.65 -5.03
N ARG A 126 -15.51 -4.62 -5.58
CA ARG A 126 -16.04 -5.51 -6.64
C ARG A 126 -17.19 -6.40 -6.16
N VAL A 127 -17.15 -6.88 -4.90
CA VAL A 127 -18.27 -7.61 -4.29
C VAL A 127 -19.51 -6.71 -4.20
N LEU A 128 -19.36 -5.46 -3.80
CA LEU A 128 -20.47 -4.49 -3.74
C LEU A 128 -21.01 -4.13 -5.14
N MET A 129 -20.14 -4.03 -6.15
CA MET A 129 -20.55 -3.85 -7.54
C MET A 129 -21.39 -5.03 -8.04
N ALA A 130 -21.01 -6.27 -7.70
CA ALA A 130 -21.80 -7.45 -8.05
C ALA A 130 -23.15 -7.46 -7.32
N ALA A 131 -23.15 -7.19 -6.01
CA ALA A 131 -24.37 -7.14 -5.20
C ALA A 131 -25.35 -6.05 -5.63
N SER A 132 -24.85 -4.93 -6.18
CA SER A 132 -25.67 -3.85 -6.74
C SER A 132 -26.06 -4.05 -8.21
N GLY A 133 -25.55 -5.11 -8.86
CA GLY A 133 -25.81 -5.41 -10.28
C GLY A 133 -25.02 -4.56 -11.28
N MET A 134 -24.02 -3.80 -10.84
CA MET A 134 -23.10 -3.08 -11.73
C MET A 134 -22.21 -4.03 -12.55
N ILE A 135 -21.90 -5.20 -11.98
CA ILE A 135 -21.27 -6.32 -12.68
C ILE A 135 -22.09 -7.58 -12.45
N GLU A 136 -22.00 -8.54 -13.36
CA GLU A 136 -22.81 -9.77 -13.31
C GLU A 136 -22.46 -10.68 -12.12
N ALA A 137 -21.15 -10.86 -11.86
CA ALA A 137 -20.66 -11.71 -10.79
C ALA A 137 -19.24 -11.31 -10.37
N ILE A 138 -18.84 -11.80 -9.19
CA ILE A 138 -17.45 -11.76 -8.73
C ILE A 138 -16.77 -13.09 -9.02
N GLU A 139 -15.57 -13.06 -9.57
CA GLU A 139 -14.72 -14.24 -9.69
C GLU A 139 -13.94 -14.45 -8.39
N VAL A 140 -14.03 -15.66 -7.83
CA VAL A 140 -13.28 -16.08 -6.63
C VAL A 140 -12.20 -17.07 -7.08
N PHE A 141 -10.94 -16.69 -6.90
CA PHE A 141 -9.80 -17.50 -7.33
C PHE A 141 -9.33 -18.45 -6.23
N GLY A 142 -9.69 -19.73 -6.36
CA GLY A 142 -9.31 -20.81 -5.46
C GLY A 142 -10.36 -21.11 -4.39
N ALA A 143 -10.60 -22.40 -4.18
CA ALA A 143 -11.59 -22.94 -3.23
C ALA A 143 -11.06 -24.19 -2.50
N ASP A 144 -9.75 -24.41 -2.54
CA ASP A 144 -9.01 -25.57 -2.07
C ASP A 144 -7.79 -25.18 -1.21
N TYR A 145 -7.76 -23.95 -0.68
CA TYR A 145 -6.75 -23.53 0.29
C TYR A 145 -6.93 -24.27 1.63
N GLU A 146 -5.84 -24.39 2.39
CA GLU A 146 -5.85 -24.91 3.77
C GLU A 146 -6.44 -23.86 4.76
N THR A 147 -7.71 -23.50 4.55
CA THR A 147 -8.48 -22.54 5.36
C THR A 147 -9.84 -23.13 5.70
N ALA A 148 -10.58 -22.49 6.61
CA ALA A 148 -11.83 -23.05 7.15
C ALA A 148 -12.91 -23.32 6.09
N ASP A 149 -12.95 -22.53 5.01
CA ASP A 149 -13.93 -22.62 3.92
C ASP A 149 -13.29 -22.89 2.54
N GLY A 150 -11.98 -23.15 2.51
CA GLY A 150 -11.22 -23.38 1.27
C GLY A 150 -10.86 -22.12 0.50
N THR A 151 -11.35 -20.95 0.88
CA THR A 151 -11.05 -19.67 0.21
C THR A 151 -9.84 -18.97 0.84
N CYS A 152 -9.29 -17.97 0.14
CA CYS A 152 -8.11 -17.28 0.63
C CYS A 152 -8.43 -16.32 1.80
N VAL A 153 -7.61 -16.32 2.85
CA VAL A 153 -7.71 -15.35 3.96
C VAL A 153 -6.82 -14.13 3.68
N ARG A 154 -7.34 -12.93 3.95
CA ARG A 154 -6.64 -11.65 3.77
C ARG A 154 -6.91 -10.72 4.95
N ASP A 155 -5.99 -9.80 5.19
CA ASP A 155 -6.09 -8.77 6.21
C ASP A 155 -6.70 -7.48 5.60
N TYR A 156 -7.74 -6.96 6.25
CA TYR A 156 -8.49 -5.78 5.85
C TYR A 156 -8.55 -4.80 7.02
N ILE A 157 -8.20 -3.55 6.74
CA ILE A 157 -8.22 -2.47 7.73
C ILE A 157 -9.09 -1.32 7.24
N HIS A 158 -9.93 -0.79 8.12
CA HIS A 158 -10.81 0.31 7.79
C HIS A 158 -9.99 1.58 7.43
N VAL A 159 -10.39 2.30 6.39
CA VAL A 159 -9.67 3.48 5.89
C VAL A 159 -9.55 4.58 6.96
N SER A 160 -10.57 4.75 7.81
CA SER A 160 -10.49 5.67 8.96
C SER A 160 -9.44 5.25 9.98
N ASP A 161 -9.22 3.95 10.19
CA ASP A 161 -8.19 3.46 11.11
C ASP A 161 -6.79 3.69 10.54
N LEU A 162 -6.62 3.46 9.24
CA LEU A 162 -5.40 3.83 8.52
C LEU A 162 -5.14 5.34 8.62
N ALA A 163 -6.15 6.18 8.41
CA ALA A 163 -6.00 7.63 8.53
C ALA A 163 -5.57 8.03 9.95
N ARG A 164 -6.17 7.43 10.98
CA ARG A 164 -5.77 7.64 12.39
C ARG A 164 -4.32 7.23 12.63
N ALA A 165 -3.88 6.09 12.10
CA ALA A 165 -2.49 5.63 12.23
C ALA A 165 -1.49 6.62 11.57
N HIS A 166 -1.81 7.16 10.40
CA HIS A 166 -0.97 8.17 9.74
C HIS A 166 -0.89 9.48 10.55
N LEU A 167 -2.00 9.92 11.15
CA LEU A 167 -2.01 11.08 12.04
C LEU A 167 -1.21 10.82 13.32
N MET A 168 -1.30 9.63 13.90
CA MET A 168 -0.53 9.26 15.08
C MET A 168 0.98 9.21 14.81
N ALA A 169 1.39 8.80 13.61
CA ALA A 169 2.79 8.80 13.20
C ALA A 169 3.39 10.21 12.99
N LEU A 170 2.57 11.27 12.94
CA LEU A 170 3.04 12.65 12.88
C LEU A 170 3.45 13.23 14.24
N MET A 171 2.84 12.72 15.32
CA MET A 171 2.98 13.20 16.70
C MET A 171 4.33 12.80 17.29
#